data_AF-A0A317GUP2-F1
#
_entry.id   AF-A0A317GUP2-F1
#
_cell.length_a   1.000
_cell.length_b   1.000
_cell.length_c   1.000
_cell.angle_alpha   90.00
_cell.angle_beta   90.00
_cell.angle_gamma   90.00
#
_symmetry.space_group_name_H-M   'P 1'
#
loop_
_entity.id
_entity.type
_entity.pdbx_description
1 polymer ?
#
loop_
_entity_poly.entity_id
_entity_poly.type
_entity_poly.pdbx_seq_one_letter_code
_entity_poly.pdbx_strand_id
1 'polypeptide(L)'
;MTGLAKGDTLAIMAGNYADGGNFSHLEGITIINHNGPVNFGNTVSISHLNNVTITGTGKEGLVYGFRFSRFKGDAFLVTNKCMGLRIGNCEYVDVNGNAINAGIFFTVYNGDSSTMALYKTSIYNQHLLRTGALFVGSWAPVSTFQNVVDSISFSNVRIDSTISDVNQVLACSIYRMVAHEWTILGGCPNGKHDAGIFQTTGNGTIYNIYRNGGWGYLWRIWNVGLNGRADSYCYNCIDLNTDTYGTIDTRIDAADTTTHSNIPFLRGSNMHIFNNTSGNKRDAINYVSVFVVAGTFFSQNGYKLEIRNNLSFNTKTDNANHLVKQNTIDPLSDTSNNLYVDDPVKSGVLLDMNDCYIAQGSPVIDRGVDIPMIKTDIAGISRPKGKSYDIGAREFPSDNVTTNSAIRGERKILTLLAASLLVIGTIIFLLFRSFAFSRKNKKVHS
;
A
#
# COMPACT_ATOMS: atom_id res chain seq x y z
N MET A 1 -7.98 -32.06 0.53
CA MET A 1 -7.00 -32.33 1.60
C MET A 1 -7.75 -32.98 2.75
N THR A 2 -7.61 -34.29 2.97
CA THR A 2 -8.30 -35.04 4.05
C THR A 2 -7.32 -35.35 5.18
N GLY A 3 -7.82 -35.49 6.41
CA GLY A 3 -7.01 -35.91 7.56
C GLY A 3 -6.24 -34.81 8.29
N LEU A 4 -6.43 -33.54 7.93
CA LEU A 4 -5.88 -32.40 8.68
C LEU A 4 -6.82 -32.01 9.84
N ALA A 5 -6.25 -31.83 11.03
CA ALA A 5 -6.93 -31.32 12.21
C ALA A 5 -6.58 -29.84 12.46
N LYS A 6 -7.43 -29.14 13.22
CA LYS A 6 -7.16 -27.74 13.61
C LYS A 6 -5.83 -27.67 14.36
N GLY A 7 -4.96 -26.74 13.97
CA GLY A 7 -3.60 -26.59 14.50
C GLY A 7 -2.51 -27.25 13.66
N ASP A 8 -2.87 -28.11 12.70
CA ASP A 8 -1.89 -28.75 11.83
C ASP A 8 -1.17 -27.75 10.91
N THR A 9 0.07 -28.11 10.55
CA THR A 9 0.86 -27.40 9.55
C THR A 9 1.03 -28.27 8.30
N LEU A 10 0.56 -27.76 7.16
CA LEU A 10 0.81 -28.33 5.85
C LEU A 10 2.07 -27.70 5.24
N ALA A 11 3.15 -28.46 5.17
CA ALA A 11 4.40 -28.01 4.59
C ALA A 11 4.50 -28.47 3.11
N ILE A 12 4.48 -27.52 2.18
CA ILE A 12 4.56 -27.75 0.74
C ILE A 12 6.03 -27.85 0.33
N MET A 13 6.42 -28.97 -0.27
CA MET A 13 7.78 -29.17 -0.78
C MET A 13 8.19 -28.06 -1.76
N ALA A 14 9.41 -27.53 -1.62
CA ALA A 14 9.98 -26.64 -2.62
C ALA A 14 9.93 -27.28 -4.02
N GLY A 15 9.61 -26.47 -5.04
CA GLY A 15 9.42 -26.97 -6.39
C GLY A 15 8.68 -26.00 -7.30
N ASN A 16 8.33 -26.50 -8.49
CA ASN A 16 7.49 -25.81 -9.45
C ASN A 16 6.13 -26.52 -9.57
N TYR A 17 5.06 -25.81 -9.27
CA TYR A 17 3.68 -26.26 -9.32
C TYR A 17 3.02 -25.59 -10.53
N ALA A 18 3.24 -26.17 -11.70
CA ALA A 18 2.85 -25.59 -12.99
C ALA A 18 1.34 -25.36 -13.10
N ASP A 19 0.53 -26.22 -12.48
CA ASP A 19 -0.93 -26.16 -12.52
C ASP A 19 -1.54 -25.32 -11.40
N GLY A 20 -0.71 -24.62 -10.61
CA GLY A 20 -1.17 -23.79 -9.49
C GLY A 20 -1.53 -24.65 -8.28
N GLY A 21 -2.68 -24.37 -7.65
CA GLY A 21 -3.12 -25.08 -6.46
C GLY A 21 -4.58 -24.85 -6.10
N ASN A 22 -5.09 -25.64 -5.15
CA ASN A 22 -6.43 -25.47 -4.60
C ASN A 22 -6.38 -25.68 -3.08
N PHE A 23 -6.61 -24.60 -2.33
CA PHE A 23 -6.80 -24.67 -0.89
C PHE A 23 -8.28 -24.48 -0.56
N SER A 24 -8.93 -25.56 -0.12
CA SER A 24 -10.35 -25.53 0.17
C SER A 24 -10.76 -26.35 1.38
N HIS A 25 -11.82 -25.89 2.05
CA HIS A 25 -12.43 -26.55 3.22
C HIS A 25 -11.44 -26.83 4.36
N LEU A 26 -10.58 -25.86 4.65
CA LEU A 26 -9.60 -25.94 5.73
C LEU A 26 -10.05 -25.07 6.91
N GLU A 27 -9.85 -25.59 8.12
CA GLU A 27 -10.11 -24.86 9.35
C GLU A 27 -8.90 -24.94 10.30
N GLY A 28 -8.37 -23.79 10.70
CA GLY A 28 -7.26 -23.72 11.67
C GLY A 28 -5.94 -24.30 11.16
N ILE A 29 -5.72 -24.32 9.84
CA ILE A 29 -4.51 -24.90 9.22
C ILE A 29 -3.50 -23.80 8.88
N THR A 30 -2.21 -24.09 9.09
CA THR A 30 -1.12 -23.25 8.58
C THR A 30 -0.44 -23.93 7.39
N ILE A 31 -0.37 -23.25 6.25
CA ILE A 31 0.28 -23.72 5.02
C ILE A 31 1.59 -22.97 4.84
N ILE A 32 2.71 -23.69 4.75
CA ILE A 32 4.06 -23.14 4.60
C ILE A 32 4.82 -23.77 3.44
N ASN A 33 5.90 -23.13 2.99
CA ASN A 33 6.89 -23.74 2.10
C ASN A 33 7.91 -24.59 2.91
N HIS A 34 8.43 -25.67 2.34
CA HIS A 34 9.40 -26.57 3.00
C HIS A 34 10.69 -26.67 2.19
N ASN A 35 11.84 -26.48 2.86
CA ASN A 35 13.19 -26.60 2.31
C ASN A 35 13.58 -25.65 1.16
N GLY A 36 12.71 -24.72 0.76
CA GLY A 36 13.01 -23.76 -0.31
C GLY A 36 11.75 -23.04 -0.82
N PRO A 37 11.84 -22.30 -1.94
CA PRO A 37 10.70 -21.62 -2.54
C PRO A 37 9.75 -22.60 -3.23
N VAL A 38 8.45 -22.31 -3.12
CA VAL A 38 7.36 -22.95 -3.85
C VAL A 38 6.91 -21.99 -4.94
N ASN A 39 7.10 -22.38 -6.19
CA ASN A 39 6.80 -21.54 -7.35
C ASN A 39 5.50 -22.04 -7.98
N PHE A 40 4.48 -21.20 -8.05
CA PHE A 40 3.23 -21.47 -8.74
C PHE A 40 3.30 -20.89 -10.16
N GLY A 41 3.06 -21.74 -11.15
CA GLY A 41 2.99 -21.37 -12.57
C GLY A 41 1.58 -20.99 -13.04
N ASN A 42 0.58 -21.10 -12.17
CA ASN A 42 -0.82 -20.82 -12.45
C ASN A 42 -1.56 -20.44 -11.15
N THR A 43 -2.84 -20.10 -11.27
CA THR A 43 -3.72 -19.67 -10.18
C THR A 43 -3.79 -20.66 -9.02
N VAL A 44 -3.73 -20.15 -7.79
CA VAL A 44 -4.11 -20.86 -6.57
C VAL A 44 -5.53 -20.47 -6.18
N SER A 45 -6.46 -21.41 -6.30
CA SER A 45 -7.85 -21.21 -5.87
C SER A 45 -7.97 -21.35 -4.34
N ILE A 46 -8.69 -20.42 -3.70
CA ILE A 46 -8.96 -20.45 -2.25
C ILE A 46 -10.46 -20.38 -1.97
N SER A 47 -10.96 -21.29 -1.12
CA SER A 47 -12.40 -21.47 -0.90
C SER A 47 -12.72 -22.04 0.48
N HIS A 48 -13.75 -21.55 1.16
CA HIS A 48 -14.21 -22.08 2.46
C HIS A 48 -13.08 -22.21 3.49
N LEU A 49 -12.23 -21.19 3.60
CA LEU A 49 -11.13 -21.17 4.57
C LEU A 49 -11.58 -20.48 5.86
N ASN A 50 -11.30 -21.10 7.01
CA ASN A 50 -11.62 -20.54 8.32
C ASN A 50 -10.39 -20.58 9.24
N ASN A 51 -9.88 -19.41 9.65
CA ASN A 51 -8.67 -19.28 10.46
C ASN A 51 -7.44 -19.97 9.83
N VAL A 52 -7.27 -19.83 8.51
CA VAL A 52 -6.17 -20.45 7.76
C VAL A 52 -5.07 -19.42 7.51
N THR A 53 -3.82 -19.83 7.66
CA THR A 53 -2.65 -19.01 7.31
C THR A 53 -1.92 -19.66 6.14
N ILE A 54 -1.63 -18.89 5.09
CA ILE A 54 -0.82 -19.27 3.94
C ILE A 54 0.41 -18.37 3.96
N THR A 55 1.58 -18.90 4.30
CA THR A 55 2.78 -18.07 4.47
C THR A 55 4.06 -18.70 3.92
N GLY A 56 4.84 -17.92 3.17
CA GLY A 56 6.15 -18.32 2.66
C GLY A 56 7.30 -18.27 3.67
N THR A 57 7.05 -18.53 4.96
CA THR A 57 8.06 -18.39 6.05
C THR A 57 8.66 -19.72 6.52
N GLY A 58 8.33 -20.85 5.91
CA GLY A 58 8.76 -22.16 6.38
C GLY A 58 10.23 -22.51 6.12
N LYS A 59 10.98 -21.64 5.43
CA LYS A 59 12.44 -21.76 5.26
C LYS A 59 13.15 -20.53 5.83
N GLU A 60 14.00 -20.74 6.83
CA GLU A 60 14.86 -19.71 7.40
C GLU A 60 15.69 -18.99 6.33
N GLY A 61 15.82 -17.67 6.46
CA GLY A 61 16.56 -16.80 5.54
C GLY A 61 15.80 -16.49 4.24
N LEU A 62 14.63 -17.07 4.00
CA LEU A 62 13.81 -16.78 2.83
C LEU A 62 12.62 -15.87 3.20
N VAL A 63 12.64 -14.63 2.69
CA VAL A 63 11.56 -13.66 2.94
C VAL A 63 10.28 -14.01 2.16
N TYR A 64 10.42 -14.49 0.92
CA TYR A 64 9.30 -14.82 0.04
C TYR A 64 9.36 -16.29 -0.39
N GLY A 65 8.75 -17.16 0.42
CA GLY A 65 8.71 -18.60 0.20
C GLY A 65 7.65 -19.06 -0.82
N PHE A 66 6.59 -18.29 -1.02
CA PHE A 66 5.63 -18.51 -2.10
C PHE A 66 5.87 -17.50 -3.23
N ARG A 67 5.97 -18.01 -4.45
CA ARG A 67 6.28 -17.20 -5.63
C ARG A 67 5.31 -17.50 -6.75
N PHE A 68 4.85 -16.44 -7.41
CA PHE A 68 3.98 -16.49 -8.58
C PHE A 68 4.72 -15.81 -9.71
N SER A 69 4.91 -16.50 -10.84
CA SER A 69 5.65 -15.86 -11.92
C SER A 69 5.27 -16.26 -13.33
N ARG A 70 5.26 -15.28 -14.23
CA ARG A 70 5.19 -15.43 -15.70
C ARG A 70 3.97 -16.19 -16.19
N PHE A 71 2.78 -15.85 -15.69
CA PHE A 71 1.53 -16.40 -16.21
C PHE A 71 0.44 -15.34 -16.33
N LYS A 72 -0.60 -15.68 -17.09
CA LYS A 72 -1.80 -14.85 -17.26
C LYS A 72 -2.89 -15.40 -16.35
N GLY A 73 -3.36 -14.57 -15.42
CA GLY A 73 -4.37 -14.96 -14.43
C GLY A 73 -4.08 -14.32 -13.07
N ASP A 74 -4.97 -14.55 -12.13
CA ASP A 74 -4.80 -14.10 -10.75
C ASP A 74 -3.93 -15.10 -9.98
N ALA A 75 -3.03 -14.63 -9.12
CA ALA A 75 -2.21 -15.51 -8.28
C ALA A 75 -3.05 -16.26 -7.25
N PHE A 76 -3.84 -15.54 -6.46
CA PHE A 76 -4.88 -16.12 -5.61
C PHE A 76 -6.27 -15.75 -6.12
N LEU A 77 -7.09 -16.77 -6.35
CA LEU A 77 -8.49 -16.60 -6.73
C LEU A 77 -9.41 -17.06 -5.61
N VAL A 78 -10.07 -16.12 -4.95
CA VAL A 78 -11.10 -16.45 -3.96
C VAL A 78 -12.35 -16.89 -4.70
N THR A 79 -12.83 -18.10 -4.45
CA THR A 79 -14.02 -18.67 -5.11
C THR A 79 -15.17 -18.92 -4.14
N ASN A 80 -14.94 -18.73 -2.84
CA ASN A 80 -15.98 -18.77 -1.82
C ASN A 80 -15.55 -17.99 -0.57
N LYS A 81 -16.49 -17.78 0.36
CA LYS A 81 -16.25 -17.03 1.59
C LYS A 81 -15.07 -17.56 2.39
N CYS A 82 -14.26 -16.66 2.93
CA CYS A 82 -13.17 -16.98 3.85
C CYS A 82 -13.21 -16.09 5.09
N MET A 83 -12.91 -16.67 6.25
CA MET A 83 -12.90 -15.97 7.54
C MET A 83 -11.55 -16.21 8.24
N GLY A 84 -10.95 -15.18 8.83
CA GLY A 84 -9.68 -15.32 9.54
C GLY A 84 -8.51 -15.71 8.62
N LEU A 85 -8.59 -15.39 7.33
CA LEU A 85 -7.59 -15.75 6.33
C LEU A 85 -6.33 -14.88 6.47
N ARG A 86 -5.16 -15.49 6.47
CA ARG A 86 -3.88 -14.78 6.45
C ARG A 86 -3.06 -15.22 5.24
N ILE A 87 -2.61 -14.29 4.42
CA ILE A 87 -1.71 -14.55 3.29
C ILE A 87 -0.45 -13.71 3.48
N GLY A 88 0.72 -14.35 3.52
CA GLY A 88 1.94 -13.64 3.81
C GLY A 88 3.18 -14.15 3.09
N ASN A 89 4.18 -13.28 2.95
CA ASN A 89 5.51 -13.66 2.47
C ASN A 89 5.46 -14.24 1.04
N CYS A 90 4.77 -13.51 0.16
CA CYS A 90 4.59 -13.87 -1.25
C CYS A 90 5.28 -12.86 -2.18
N GLU A 91 5.82 -13.36 -3.29
CA GLU A 91 6.39 -12.56 -4.37
C GLU A 91 5.65 -12.83 -5.69
N TYR A 92 5.36 -11.76 -6.44
CA TYR A 92 4.64 -11.79 -7.71
C TYR A 92 5.47 -11.10 -8.79
N VAL A 93 5.87 -11.85 -9.82
CA VAL A 93 6.75 -11.36 -10.89
C VAL A 93 6.15 -11.68 -12.26
N ASP A 94 5.82 -10.68 -13.06
CA ASP A 94 5.20 -10.88 -14.39
C ASP A 94 3.87 -11.65 -14.32
N VAL A 95 3.01 -11.33 -13.35
CA VAL A 95 1.66 -11.89 -13.24
C VAL A 95 0.69 -10.95 -13.95
N ASN A 96 0.15 -11.36 -15.11
CA ASN A 96 -0.74 -10.53 -15.93
C ASN A 96 -2.20 -10.49 -15.42
N GLY A 97 -2.38 -10.62 -14.12
CA GLY A 97 -3.63 -10.52 -13.39
C GLY A 97 -3.32 -10.00 -11.98
N ASN A 98 -4.24 -10.18 -11.04
CA ASN A 98 -4.09 -9.63 -9.70
C ASN A 98 -3.35 -10.60 -8.78
N ALA A 99 -2.70 -10.07 -7.73
CA ALA A 99 -2.14 -10.94 -6.71
C ALA A 99 -3.24 -11.68 -5.95
N ILE A 100 -4.33 -10.98 -5.59
CA ILE A 100 -5.50 -11.56 -4.91
C ILE A 100 -6.77 -11.00 -5.53
N ASN A 101 -7.62 -11.88 -6.05
CA ASN A 101 -8.92 -11.52 -6.61
C ASN A 101 -10.06 -12.17 -5.81
N ALA A 102 -10.85 -11.32 -5.15
CA ALA A 102 -12.06 -11.66 -4.42
C ALA A 102 -13.33 -11.08 -5.05
N GLY A 103 -13.24 -10.55 -6.28
CA GLY A 103 -14.34 -9.89 -6.97
C GLY A 103 -15.26 -10.79 -7.78
N ILE A 104 -14.86 -12.05 -8.04
CA ILE A 104 -15.49 -12.89 -9.07
C ILE A 104 -16.53 -13.92 -8.58
N PHE A 105 -16.55 -14.26 -7.29
CA PHE A 105 -17.59 -15.14 -6.73
C PHE A 105 -18.65 -14.27 -6.10
N PHE A 106 -19.94 -14.59 -6.25
CA PHE A 106 -21.02 -13.71 -5.78
C PHE A 106 -21.62 -14.20 -4.47
N THR A 107 -21.48 -13.41 -3.42
CA THR A 107 -22.19 -13.57 -2.14
C THR A 107 -22.81 -12.23 -1.72
N VAL A 108 -23.95 -12.28 -1.02
CA VAL A 108 -24.66 -11.07 -0.55
C VAL A 108 -24.59 -11.05 0.96
N TYR A 109 -24.05 -9.96 1.52
CA TYR A 109 -24.07 -9.74 2.96
C TYR A 109 -25.49 -9.45 3.41
N ASN A 110 -25.99 -10.21 4.38
CA ASN A 110 -27.36 -10.10 4.90
C ASN A 110 -27.41 -9.60 6.35
N GLY A 111 -26.27 -9.18 6.90
CA GLY A 111 -26.12 -8.83 8.31
C GLY A 111 -25.30 -9.81 9.12
N ASP A 112 -25.21 -11.07 8.69
CA ASP A 112 -24.35 -12.07 9.32
C ASP A 112 -22.93 -12.05 8.72
N SER A 113 -21.92 -11.92 9.59
CA SER A 113 -20.51 -12.01 9.19
C SER A 113 -20.18 -13.28 8.40
N SER A 114 -20.94 -14.37 8.60
CA SER A 114 -20.77 -15.63 7.86
C SER A 114 -21.14 -15.54 6.38
N THR A 115 -21.76 -14.44 5.93
CA THR A 115 -22.09 -14.19 4.51
C THR A 115 -21.19 -13.15 3.86
N MET A 116 -20.13 -12.69 4.55
CA MET A 116 -19.12 -11.81 3.96
C MET A 116 -18.21 -12.62 3.02
N ALA A 117 -17.70 -11.98 1.96
CA ALA A 117 -16.74 -12.59 1.05
C ALA A 117 -15.42 -12.86 1.78
N LEU A 118 -14.93 -11.86 2.51
CA LEU A 118 -13.74 -11.94 3.35
C LEU A 118 -14.01 -11.23 4.68
N TYR A 119 -13.70 -11.89 5.78
CA TYR A 119 -13.84 -11.30 7.12
C TYR A 119 -12.62 -11.60 7.99
N LYS A 120 -12.06 -10.57 8.65
CA LYS A 120 -10.86 -10.69 9.50
C LYS A 120 -9.65 -11.23 8.72
N THR A 121 -9.37 -10.61 7.57
CA THR A 121 -8.32 -11.07 6.64
C THR A 121 -7.06 -10.23 6.78
N SER A 122 -5.88 -10.86 6.73
CA SER A 122 -4.59 -10.15 6.73
C SER A 122 -3.73 -10.56 5.53
N ILE A 123 -3.24 -9.58 4.79
CA ILE A 123 -2.32 -9.74 3.66
C ILE A 123 -1.04 -8.98 4.02
N TYR A 124 0.10 -9.67 4.13
CA TYR A 124 1.31 -9.04 4.70
C TYR A 124 2.62 -9.49 4.04
N ASN A 125 3.66 -8.66 4.04
CA ASN A 125 4.96 -8.99 3.43
C ASN A 125 4.81 -9.44 1.96
N GLN A 126 4.30 -8.54 1.12
CA GLN A 126 4.05 -8.81 -0.30
C GLN A 126 5.08 -8.06 -1.15
N HIS A 127 5.59 -8.69 -2.20
CA HIS A 127 6.47 -8.05 -3.18
C HIS A 127 5.91 -8.19 -4.60
N LEU A 128 5.65 -7.05 -5.25
CA LEU A 128 5.08 -7.01 -6.60
C LEU A 128 6.06 -6.37 -7.58
N LEU A 129 6.32 -7.08 -8.68
CA LEU A 129 7.11 -6.60 -9.81
C LEU A 129 6.38 -6.93 -11.12
N ARG A 130 5.95 -5.90 -11.85
CA ARG A 130 5.16 -6.03 -13.10
C ARG A 130 3.96 -6.97 -12.93
N THR A 131 3.22 -6.80 -11.83
CA THR A 131 2.00 -7.54 -11.51
C THR A 131 0.79 -6.60 -11.59
N GLY A 132 -0.42 -7.13 -11.75
CA GLY A 132 -1.65 -6.34 -11.60
C GLY A 132 -1.84 -5.85 -10.16
N ALA A 133 -3.08 -5.55 -9.77
CA ALA A 133 -3.36 -5.02 -8.44
C ALA A 133 -3.01 -6.05 -7.35
N LEU A 134 -2.59 -5.59 -6.17
CA LEU A 134 -2.46 -6.47 -5.01
C LEU A 134 -3.80 -7.12 -4.66
N PHE A 135 -4.87 -6.34 -4.65
CA PHE A 135 -6.19 -6.79 -4.22
C PHE A 135 -7.32 -6.19 -5.05
N VAL A 136 -8.21 -7.05 -5.53
CA VAL A 136 -9.47 -6.68 -6.17
C VAL A 136 -10.64 -7.32 -5.44
N GLY A 137 -11.58 -6.51 -4.99
CA GLY A 137 -12.84 -6.92 -4.38
C GLY A 137 -14.04 -6.71 -5.33
N SER A 138 -15.21 -6.50 -4.75
CA SER A 138 -16.46 -6.26 -5.49
C SER A 138 -16.36 -5.02 -6.39
N TRP A 139 -16.97 -5.12 -7.57
CA TRP A 139 -17.27 -3.98 -8.46
C TRP A 139 -18.74 -3.56 -8.40
N ALA A 140 -19.56 -4.32 -7.67
CA ALA A 140 -20.99 -4.07 -7.59
C ALA A 140 -21.26 -2.75 -6.84
N PRO A 141 -22.37 -2.06 -7.15
CA PRO A 141 -22.82 -0.93 -6.36
C PRO A 141 -22.96 -1.32 -4.88
N VAL A 142 -22.56 -0.43 -3.99
CA VAL A 142 -22.48 -0.70 -2.54
C VAL A 142 -23.83 -1.04 -1.91
N SER A 143 -24.90 -0.52 -2.50
CA SER A 143 -26.30 -0.77 -2.12
C SER A 143 -26.72 -2.23 -2.33
N THR A 144 -26.00 -3.00 -3.13
CA THR A 144 -26.27 -4.43 -3.36
C THR A 144 -25.66 -5.34 -2.29
N PHE A 145 -24.74 -4.82 -1.47
CA PHE A 145 -23.99 -5.59 -0.47
C PHE A 145 -23.35 -6.87 -1.03
N GLN A 146 -22.99 -6.87 -2.31
CA GLN A 146 -22.31 -7.99 -2.96
C GLN A 146 -20.83 -7.99 -2.61
N ASN A 147 -20.32 -9.16 -2.22
CA ASN A 147 -18.93 -9.43 -1.91
C ASN A 147 -18.33 -8.45 -0.89
N VAL A 148 -19.08 -8.19 0.18
CA VAL A 148 -18.61 -7.35 1.29
C VAL A 148 -17.35 -7.95 1.91
N VAL A 149 -16.32 -7.12 1.99
CA VAL A 149 -15.05 -7.39 2.67
C VAL A 149 -15.00 -6.52 3.90
N ASP A 150 -14.65 -7.11 5.03
CA ASP A 150 -14.64 -6.38 6.29
C ASP A 150 -13.49 -6.81 7.23
N SER A 151 -12.96 -5.82 7.97
CA SER A 151 -11.86 -6.03 8.92
C SER A 151 -10.64 -6.65 8.22
N ILE A 152 -10.15 -5.97 7.18
CA ILE A 152 -9.04 -6.43 6.34
C ILE A 152 -7.79 -5.57 6.54
N SER A 153 -6.62 -6.19 6.63
CA SER A 153 -5.35 -5.49 6.76
C SER A 153 -4.38 -5.81 5.61
N PHE A 154 -3.66 -4.79 5.15
CA PHE A 154 -2.54 -4.92 4.21
C PHE A 154 -1.27 -4.31 4.79
N SER A 155 -0.24 -5.10 5.07
CA SER A 155 0.96 -4.59 5.74
C SER A 155 2.27 -4.98 5.08
N ASN A 156 3.29 -4.13 5.20
CA ASN A 156 4.65 -4.41 4.71
C ASN A 156 4.65 -4.80 3.21
N VAL A 157 4.02 -3.98 2.39
CA VAL A 157 3.88 -4.24 0.95
C VAL A 157 4.91 -3.41 0.19
N ARG A 158 5.65 -4.07 -0.70
CA ARG A 158 6.58 -3.44 -1.62
C ARG A 158 6.12 -3.64 -3.06
N ILE A 159 6.00 -2.54 -3.79
CA ILE A 159 5.65 -2.54 -5.21
C ILE A 159 6.80 -1.87 -5.94
N ASP A 160 7.53 -2.63 -6.76
CA ASP A 160 8.64 -2.13 -7.57
C ASP A 160 8.19 -1.69 -8.97
N SER A 161 7.11 -2.29 -9.47
CA SER A 161 6.33 -1.79 -10.60
C SER A 161 5.01 -2.54 -10.70
N THR A 162 4.03 -1.89 -11.32
CA THR A 162 2.70 -2.48 -11.58
C THR A 162 2.37 -2.41 -13.07
N ILE A 163 1.58 -3.38 -13.54
CA ILE A 163 0.89 -3.32 -14.83
C ILE A 163 -0.60 -3.01 -14.67
N SER A 164 -1.07 -2.89 -13.42
CA SER A 164 -2.43 -2.43 -13.14
C SER A 164 -2.63 -1.01 -13.63
N ASP A 165 -3.89 -0.68 -13.89
CA ASP A 165 -4.31 0.67 -14.21
C ASP A 165 -4.33 1.54 -12.95
N VAL A 166 -3.15 1.78 -12.37
CA VAL A 166 -2.89 2.50 -11.10
C VAL A 166 -3.27 1.75 -9.83
N ASN A 167 -4.45 1.15 -9.79
CA ASN A 167 -5.00 0.62 -8.55
C ASN A 167 -4.17 -0.56 -7.99
N GLN A 168 -3.97 -0.56 -6.68
CA GLN A 168 -3.36 -1.66 -5.93
C GLN A 168 -4.35 -2.31 -4.99
N VAL A 169 -5.27 -1.53 -4.43
CA VAL A 169 -6.43 -2.02 -3.71
C VAL A 169 -7.67 -1.40 -4.33
N LEU A 170 -8.54 -2.24 -4.89
CA LEU A 170 -9.72 -1.82 -5.63
C LEU A 170 -10.95 -2.58 -5.16
N ALA A 171 -11.89 -1.92 -4.49
CA ALA A 171 -13.11 -2.57 -4.00
C ALA A 171 -14.23 -1.58 -3.66
N CYS A 172 -15.44 -1.85 -4.16
CA CYS A 172 -16.66 -1.08 -3.87
C CYS A 172 -17.35 -1.51 -2.56
N SER A 173 -16.79 -2.39 -1.73
CA SER A 173 -17.43 -2.79 -0.45
C SER A 173 -16.38 -3.31 0.53
N ILE A 174 -15.47 -2.43 0.94
CA ILE A 174 -14.34 -2.76 1.82
C ILE A 174 -14.38 -1.87 3.07
N TYR A 175 -14.66 -2.49 4.22
CA TYR A 175 -14.89 -1.77 5.47
C TYR A 175 -13.86 -2.12 6.53
N ARG A 176 -13.56 -1.14 7.41
CA ARG A 176 -12.53 -1.28 8.46
C ARG A 176 -11.20 -1.79 7.88
N MET A 177 -10.81 -1.24 6.72
CA MET A 177 -9.52 -1.54 6.09
C MET A 177 -8.38 -0.93 6.92
N VAL A 178 -7.24 -1.61 7.03
CA VAL A 178 -5.99 -1.03 7.54
C VAL A 178 -4.87 -1.30 6.56
N ALA A 179 -4.28 -0.27 5.94
CA ALA A 179 -3.12 -0.43 5.05
C ALA A 179 -1.91 0.34 5.58
N HIS A 180 -0.80 -0.35 5.81
CA HIS A 180 0.32 0.28 6.51
C HIS A 180 1.70 -0.29 6.17
N GLU A 181 2.72 0.55 6.26
CA GLU A 181 4.12 0.22 5.96
C GLU A 181 4.29 -0.22 4.50
N TRP A 182 3.80 0.60 3.57
CA TRP A 182 3.92 0.35 2.13
C TRP A 182 5.06 1.16 1.53
N THR A 183 5.77 0.55 0.59
CA THR A 183 6.73 1.24 -0.29
C THR A 183 6.35 1.01 -1.74
N ILE A 184 6.04 2.09 -2.45
CA ILE A 184 5.58 2.05 -3.84
C ILE A 184 6.59 2.81 -4.68
N LEU A 185 7.38 2.05 -5.43
CA LEU A 185 8.44 2.49 -6.32
C LEU A 185 8.03 2.20 -7.76
N GLY A 186 8.29 3.13 -8.67
CA GLY A 186 8.09 2.91 -10.10
C GLY A 186 6.77 3.46 -10.65
N GLY A 187 6.71 3.54 -11.98
CA GLY A 187 5.56 4.08 -12.69
C GLY A 187 4.35 3.17 -12.55
N CYS A 188 3.31 3.67 -11.89
CA CYS A 188 1.95 3.19 -12.13
C CYS A 188 1.50 3.75 -13.48
N PRO A 189 1.20 2.91 -14.50
CA PRO A 189 0.82 3.37 -15.83
C PRO A 189 -0.27 4.44 -15.78
N ASN A 190 -0.20 5.39 -16.72
CA ASN A 190 -1.18 6.46 -16.84
C ASN A 190 -2.56 5.87 -17.18
N GLY A 191 -3.49 5.94 -16.23
CA GLY A 191 -4.86 5.48 -16.46
C GLY A 191 -5.75 6.44 -17.23
N LYS A 192 -5.34 7.70 -17.42
CA LYS A 192 -6.13 8.75 -18.09
C LYS A 192 -7.53 8.93 -17.50
N HIS A 193 -7.71 8.53 -16.24
CA HIS A 193 -8.94 8.66 -15.48
C HIS A 193 -8.63 8.93 -14.01
N ASP A 194 -9.66 9.31 -13.26
CA ASP A 194 -9.56 9.53 -11.82
C ASP A 194 -9.34 8.19 -11.11
N ALA A 195 -8.10 7.89 -10.73
CA ALA A 195 -7.73 6.64 -10.07
C ALA A 195 -7.00 6.90 -8.75
N GLY A 196 -6.99 5.92 -7.85
CA GLY A 196 -6.16 5.93 -6.64
C GLY A 196 -5.39 4.63 -6.45
N ILE A 197 -4.22 4.66 -5.81
CA ILE A 197 -3.53 3.43 -5.38
C ILE A 197 -4.48 2.59 -4.53
N PHE A 198 -5.11 3.23 -3.56
CA PHE A 198 -6.29 2.73 -2.89
C PHE A 198 -7.51 3.40 -3.53
N GLN A 199 -8.37 2.62 -4.16
CA GLN A 199 -9.64 3.09 -4.71
C GLN A 199 -10.77 2.26 -4.11
N THR A 200 -11.45 2.83 -3.13
CA THR A 200 -12.30 2.06 -2.22
C THR A 200 -13.64 2.74 -1.97
N THR A 201 -14.70 1.97 -1.85
CA THR A 201 -15.93 2.40 -1.16
C THR A 201 -16.05 1.65 0.16
N GLY A 202 -16.16 2.41 1.25
CA GLY A 202 -16.15 1.92 2.62
C GLY A 202 -15.36 2.86 3.53
N ASN A 203 -14.66 2.31 4.53
CA ASN A 203 -13.90 3.10 5.49
C ASN A 203 -12.62 2.37 5.91
N GLY A 204 -11.64 3.09 6.43
CA GLY A 204 -10.41 2.46 6.89
C GLY A 204 -9.31 3.42 7.34
N THR A 205 -8.12 2.89 7.50
CA THR A 205 -6.94 3.63 7.94
C THR A 205 -5.78 3.30 7.01
N ILE A 206 -5.17 4.32 6.41
CA ILE A 206 -3.90 4.17 5.70
C ILE A 206 -2.81 4.97 6.41
N TYR A 207 -1.64 4.39 6.63
CA TYR A 207 -0.57 5.11 7.28
C TYR A 207 0.83 4.58 6.98
N ASN A 208 1.86 5.41 7.21
CA ASN A 208 3.25 5.08 6.94
C ASN A 208 3.48 4.54 5.51
N ILE A 209 2.84 5.16 4.53
CA ILE A 209 2.99 4.80 3.12
C ILE A 209 4.00 5.74 2.47
N TYR A 210 5.04 5.18 1.86
CA TYR A 210 5.95 5.91 0.99
C TYR A 210 5.62 5.59 -0.47
N ARG A 211 5.29 6.61 -1.26
CA ARG A 211 5.06 6.53 -2.69
C ARG A 211 5.92 7.54 -3.42
N ASN A 212 6.60 7.08 -4.47
CA ASN A 212 7.36 7.93 -5.37
C ASN A 212 7.11 7.54 -6.83
N GLY A 213 6.28 8.33 -7.50
CA GLY A 213 5.91 8.14 -8.90
C GLY A 213 4.48 7.64 -9.14
N GLY A 214 4.17 7.47 -10.43
CA GLY A 214 2.90 6.93 -10.93
C GLY A 214 1.78 7.95 -11.08
N TRP A 215 0.60 7.46 -11.45
CA TRP A 215 -0.60 8.26 -11.70
C TRP A 215 -1.60 8.22 -10.53
N GLY A 216 -2.50 9.19 -10.40
CA GLY A 216 -3.64 9.09 -9.48
C GLY A 216 -3.36 9.49 -8.03
N TYR A 217 -4.43 9.51 -7.24
CA TYR A 217 -4.41 9.74 -5.80
C TYR A 217 -3.64 8.64 -5.07
N LEU A 218 -3.10 8.94 -3.89
CA LEU A 218 -2.73 7.88 -2.96
C LEU A 218 -4.01 7.15 -2.52
N TRP A 219 -5.03 7.90 -2.11
CA TRP A 219 -6.32 7.31 -1.71
C TRP A 219 -7.50 8.07 -2.29
N ARG A 220 -8.27 7.36 -3.11
CA ARG A 220 -9.60 7.77 -3.55
C ARG A 220 -10.64 6.96 -2.81
N ILE A 221 -11.49 7.62 -2.02
CA ILE A 221 -12.44 6.96 -1.15
C ILE A 221 -13.86 7.54 -1.26
N TRP A 222 -14.82 6.66 -1.48
CA TRP A 222 -16.22 6.88 -1.14
C TRP A 222 -16.42 6.42 0.32
N ASN A 223 -16.38 7.39 1.22
CA ASN A 223 -16.18 7.21 2.65
C ASN A 223 -17.50 6.91 3.36
N VAL A 224 -17.81 5.62 3.49
CA VAL A 224 -19.04 5.11 4.11
C VAL A 224 -18.74 4.00 5.12
N GLY A 225 -19.45 3.99 6.25
CA GLY A 225 -19.41 2.94 7.25
C GLY A 225 -20.49 1.88 7.03
N LEU A 226 -20.13 0.62 7.30
CA LEU A 226 -21.06 -0.50 7.33
C LEU A 226 -21.77 -0.58 8.69
N ASN A 227 -23.10 -0.64 8.66
CA ASN A 227 -23.99 -0.73 9.82
C ASN A 227 -23.84 0.43 10.82
N GLY A 228 -23.41 1.60 10.35
CA GLY A 228 -23.24 2.76 11.20
C GLY A 228 -22.37 3.84 10.55
N ARG A 229 -22.23 4.96 11.26
CA ARG A 229 -21.18 5.92 10.95
C ARG A 229 -19.82 5.31 11.30
N ALA A 230 -18.79 5.71 10.59
CA ALA A 230 -17.43 5.27 10.84
C ALA A 230 -16.46 6.45 10.79
N ASP A 231 -15.18 6.15 10.98
CA ASP A 231 -14.07 7.07 10.82
C ASP A 231 -13.07 6.46 9.83
N SER A 232 -12.46 7.34 9.04
CA SER A 232 -11.34 7.03 8.15
C SER A 232 -10.13 7.90 8.47
N TYR A 233 -8.93 7.33 8.39
CA TYR A 233 -7.68 7.98 8.77
C TYR A 233 -6.62 7.85 7.67
N CYS A 234 -5.93 8.95 7.35
CA CYS A 234 -4.74 8.95 6.50
C CYS A 234 -3.62 9.73 7.20
N TYR A 235 -2.55 9.05 7.62
CA TYR A 235 -1.47 9.74 8.32
C TYR A 235 -0.06 9.21 8.09
N ASN A 236 0.94 10.04 8.34
CA ASN A 236 2.36 9.71 8.13
C ASN A 236 2.68 9.18 6.72
N CYS A 237 1.95 9.60 5.69
CA CYS A 237 2.23 9.19 4.32
C CYS A 237 3.15 10.21 3.63
N ILE A 238 4.07 9.72 2.80
CA ILE A 238 4.89 10.51 1.88
C ILE A 238 4.46 10.15 0.46
N ASP A 239 3.94 11.12 -0.29
CA ASP A 239 3.39 10.91 -1.63
C ASP A 239 3.99 11.90 -2.65
N LEU A 240 4.91 11.42 -3.47
CA LEU A 240 5.81 12.25 -4.27
C LEU A 240 5.76 11.92 -5.76
N ASN A 241 6.07 12.93 -6.58
CA ASN A 241 6.39 12.78 -8.01
C ASN A 241 5.28 12.11 -8.84
N THR A 242 4.00 12.33 -8.50
CA THR A 242 2.88 11.75 -9.26
C THR A 242 2.51 12.60 -10.46
N ASP A 243 2.03 11.97 -11.54
CA ASP A 243 1.80 12.64 -12.82
C ASP A 243 0.55 13.53 -12.85
N THR A 244 -0.48 13.19 -12.07
CA THR A 244 -1.76 13.89 -11.99
C THR A 244 -2.40 13.61 -10.62
N TYR A 245 -3.31 14.49 -10.21
CA TYR A 245 -4.17 14.39 -9.03
C TYR A 245 -3.45 14.68 -7.71
N GLY A 246 -4.27 14.88 -6.68
CA GLY A 246 -3.83 15.09 -5.31
C GLY A 246 -3.34 13.85 -4.61
N THR A 247 -3.18 13.93 -3.29
CA THR A 247 -2.90 12.74 -2.47
C THR A 247 -4.19 12.04 -2.07
N ILE A 248 -5.25 12.80 -1.76
CA ILE A 248 -6.51 12.24 -1.27
C ILE A 248 -7.71 12.83 -2.02
N ASP A 249 -8.65 11.98 -2.41
CA ASP A 249 -10.01 12.35 -2.82
C ASP A 249 -10.98 11.62 -1.90
N THR A 250 -11.73 12.36 -1.08
CA THR A 250 -12.72 11.80 -0.16
C THR A 250 -14.11 12.32 -0.46
N ARG A 251 -15.09 11.41 -0.49
CA ARG A 251 -16.48 11.70 -0.85
C ARG A 251 -17.48 10.94 0.03
N ILE A 252 -18.67 11.47 0.17
CA ILE A 252 -19.85 10.83 0.75
C ILE A 252 -21.01 11.14 -0.20
N ASP A 253 -21.19 10.30 -1.20
CA ASP A 253 -22.29 10.48 -2.16
C ASP A 253 -23.58 9.89 -1.58
N ALA A 254 -24.71 10.56 -1.78
CA ALA A 254 -26.01 10.09 -1.26
C ALA A 254 -26.36 8.70 -1.80
N ALA A 255 -25.96 8.40 -3.05
CA ALA A 255 -26.16 7.11 -3.71
C ALA A 255 -25.43 5.94 -3.03
N ASP A 256 -24.37 6.23 -2.25
CA ASP A 256 -23.61 5.21 -1.51
C ASP A 256 -24.10 5.01 -0.06
N THR A 257 -25.14 5.75 0.34
CA THR A 257 -25.76 5.62 1.65
C THR A 257 -27.14 4.98 1.54
N THR A 258 -27.56 4.30 2.60
CA THR A 258 -28.92 3.73 2.69
C THR A 258 -29.85 4.66 3.46
N THR A 259 -31.14 4.62 3.14
CA THR A 259 -32.17 5.42 3.83
C THR A 259 -32.75 4.69 5.05
N HIS A 260 -32.75 3.36 5.06
CA HIS A 260 -33.20 2.54 6.20
C HIS A 260 -32.07 2.28 7.20
N SER A 261 -32.46 1.77 8.38
CA SER A 261 -31.53 1.43 9.48
C SER A 261 -31.50 -0.07 9.81
N ASN A 262 -32.22 -0.91 9.05
CA ASN A 262 -32.13 -2.36 9.18
C ASN A 262 -30.79 -2.87 8.64
N ILE A 263 -30.14 -3.78 9.35
CA ILE A 263 -28.89 -4.40 8.90
C ILE A 263 -29.16 -5.29 7.67
N PRO A 264 -28.33 -5.24 6.61
CA PRO A 264 -27.17 -4.38 6.46
C PRO A 264 -27.55 -2.96 5.99
N PHE A 265 -26.84 -1.93 6.45
CA PHE A 265 -27.06 -0.56 6.00
C PHE A 265 -25.75 0.24 5.91
N LEU A 266 -25.74 1.34 5.16
CA LEU A 266 -24.60 2.23 4.98
C LEU A 266 -24.89 3.66 5.43
N ARG A 267 -23.91 4.29 6.07
CA ARG A 267 -23.91 5.73 6.43
C ARG A 267 -22.57 6.36 6.06
N GLY A 268 -22.51 7.68 5.94
CA GLY A 268 -21.23 8.36 5.73
C GLY A 268 -20.26 8.18 6.91
N SER A 269 -19.00 8.49 6.63
CA SER A 269 -17.89 8.35 7.58
C SER A 269 -17.12 9.67 7.71
N ASN A 270 -16.55 9.93 8.89
CA ASN A 270 -15.63 11.04 9.08
C ASN A 270 -14.30 10.76 8.36
N MET A 271 -13.55 11.80 8.04
CA MET A 271 -12.24 11.68 7.41
C MET A 271 -11.21 12.55 8.15
N HIS A 272 -10.08 11.93 8.48
CA HIS A 272 -9.03 12.51 9.30
C HIS A 272 -7.69 12.38 8.58
N ILE A 273 -7.08 13.51 8.19
CA ILE A 273 -5.89 13.58 7.33
C ILE A 273 -4.79 14.32 8.08
N PHE A 274 -3.79 13.58 8.56
CA PHE A 274 -2.86 14.07 9.57
C PHE A 274 -1.39 13.81 9.23
N ASN A 275 -0.51 14.79 9.47
CA ASN A 275 0.94 14.55 9.44
C ASN A 275 1.40 13.84 8.16
N ASN A 276 0.93 14.27 6.99
CA ASN A 276 1.39 13.72 5.70
C ASN A 276 2.30 14.72 4.99
N THR A 277 3.13 14.21 4.08
CA THR A 277 3.94 15.02 3.17
C THR A 277 3.59 14.70 1.73
N SER A 278 3.26 15.69 0.92
CA SER A 278 2.97 15.54 -0.50
C SER A 278 3.78 16.54 -1.32
N GLY A 279 4.31 16.12 -2.46
CA GLY A 279 4.92 17.10 -3.34
C GLY A 279 5.41 16.62 -4.68
N ASN A 280 5.94 17.57 -5.43
CA ASN A 280 6.38 17.40 -6.82
C ASN A 280 5.28 16.81 -7.71
N LYS A 281 4.06 17.33 -7.52
CA LYS A 281 2.89 16.86 -8.25
C LYS A 281 2.84 17.53 -9.60
N ARG A 282 2.79 16.73 -10.66
CA ARG A 282 2.62 17.23 -12.02
C ARG A 282 1.14 17.44 -12.31
N ASP A 283 0.91 18.08 -13.44
CA ASP A 283 -0.40 18.27 -14.02
C ASP A 283 -0.35 17.80 -15.49
N ALA A 284 -0.39 16.48 -15.68
CA ALA A 284 -0.25 15.91 -17.02
C ALA A 284 -1.49 16.11 -17.93
N ILE A 285 -2.64 16.54 -17.38
CA ILE A 285 -3.91 16.66 -18.11
C ILE A 285 -4.69 17.95 -17.84
N ASN A 286 -4.03 19.00 -17.35
CA ASN A 286 -4.65 20.25 -16.91
C ASN A 286 -5.72 20.06 -15.80
N TYR A 287 -5.44 19.15 -14.87
CA TYR A 287 -6.22 18.88 -13.68
C TYR A 287 -5.50 19.35 -12.41
N VAL A 288 -6.24 19.46 -11.31
CA VAL A 288 -5.68 19.88 -10.03
C VAL A 288 -4.87 18.80 -9.34
N SER A 289 -3.74 19.19 -8.77
CA SER A 289 -2.90 18.30 -7.95
C SER A 289 -2.73 18.85 -6.54
N VAL A 290 -3.81 19.40 -5.98
CA VAL A 290 -3.92 19.84 -4.58
C VAL A 290 -3.74 18.67 -3.62
N PHE A 291 -3.30 18.91 -2.39
CA PHE A 291 -3.08 17.82 -1.44
C PHE A 291 -4.36 17.00 -1.14
N VAL A 292 -5.48 17.66 -0.84
CA VAL A 292 -6.78 17.03 -0.58
C VAL A 292 -7.85 17.58 -1.53
N VAL A 293 -8.62 16.69 -2.14
CA VAL A 293 -9.89 17.00 -2.78
C VAL A 293 -11.02 16.55 -1.85
N ALA A 294 -11.73 17.52 -1.28
CA ALA A 294 -13.01 17.27 -0.64
C ALA A 294 -14.06 17.26 -1.76
N GLY A 295 -14.44 16.07 -2.22
CA GLY A 295 -15.44 15.89 -3.27
C GLY A 295 -16.84 16.25 -2.76
N THR A 296 -17.73 15.27 -2.70
CA THR A 296 -19.04 15.46 -2.06
C THR A 296 -18.90 15.25 -0.56
N PHE A 297 -19.12 16.27 0.26
CA PHE A 297 -19.05 16.14 1.72
C PHE A 297 -20.12 17.03 2.36
N PHE A 298 -20.85 16.49 3.34
CA PHE A 298 -22.01 17.16 3.97
C PHE A 298 -21.84 17.22 5.49
N SER A 299 -21.14 18.24 5.97
CA SER A 299 -20.98 18.56 7.40
C SER A 299 -22.33 18.81 8.10
N GLN A 300 -23.35 19.28 7.37
CA GLN A 300 -24.72 19.44 7.88
C GLN A 300 -25.32 18.13 8.40
N ASN A 301 -24.87 16.98 7.89
CA ASN A 301 -25.27 15.66 8.37
C ASN A 301 -24.45 15.21 9.60
N GLY A 302 -23.58 16.07 10.13
CA GLY A 302 -22.72 15.81 11.27
C GLY A 302 -21.46 14.99 10.93
N TYR A 303 -21.04 14.95 9.66
CA TYR A 303 -19.77 14.35 9.25
C TYR A 303 -18.63 15.38 9.39
N LYS A 304 -17.43 14.90 9.73
CA LYS A 304 -16.24 15.75 9.92
C LYS A 304 -15.15 15.42 8.92
N LEU A 305 -14.52 16.46 8.36
CA LEU A 305 -13.29 16.36 7.60
C LEU A 305 -12.23 17.23 8.28
N GLU A 306 -11.24 16.57 8.90
CA GLU A 306 -10.13 17.21 9.60
C GLU A 306 -8.85 17.05 8.79
N ILE A 307 -8.15 18.16 8.54
CA ILE A 307 -6.90 18.18 7.76
C ILE A 307 -5.87 18.93 8.60
N ARG A 308 -4.94 18.23 9.26
CA ARG A 308 -4.00 18.86 10.21
C ARG A 308 -2.56 18.44 10.01
N ASN A 309 -1.62 19.33 10.31
CA ASN A 309 -0.18 19.04 10.32
C ASN A 309 0.39 18.50 8.99
N ASN A 310 -0.22 18.79 7.84
CA ASN A 310 0.27 18.28 6.55
C ASN A 310 1.23 19.28 5.88
N LEU A 311 2.25 18.75 5.22
CA LEU A 311 3.20 19.50 4.41
C LEU A 311 2.93 19.23 2.93
N SER A 312 2.75 20.29 2.15
CA SER A 312 2.60 20.21 0.69
C SER A 312 3.66 21.08 0.02
N PHE A 313 4.23 20.64 -1.11
CA PHE A 313 5.16 21.47 -1.86
C PHE A 313 5.22 21.16 -3.34
N ASN A 314 5.59 22.15 -4.16
CA ASN A 314 5.72 22.01 -5.60
C ASN A 314 4.52 21.27 -6.23
N THR A 315 3.31 21.73 -5.91
CA THR A 315 2.06 21.20 -6.46
C THR A 315 1.50 22.15 -7.51
N LYS A 316 0.87 21.60 -8.54
CA LYS A 316 0.19 22.38 -9.58
C LYS A 316 -1.30 22.46 -9.28
N THR A 317 -1.87 23.66 -9.38
CA THR A 317 -3.29 23.93 -9.14
C THR A 317 -3.85 24.83 -10.22
N ASP A 318 -5.17 24.79 -10.40
CA ASP A 318 -5.96 25.65 -11.30
C ASP A 318 -6.34 26.99 -10.62
N ASN A 319 -5.42 27.58 -9.86
CA ASN A 319 -5.68 28.65 -8.88
C ASN A 319 -6.44 28.20 -7.61
N ALA A 320 -6.73 26.91 -7.46
CA ALA A 320 -7.17 26.37 -6.17
C ALA A 320 -6.07 26.46 -5.10
N ASN A 321 -6.48 26.40 -3.84
CA ASN A 321 -5.58 26.30 -2.71
C ASN A 321 -4.77 24.98 -2.80
N HIS A 322 -3.44 25.07 -2.67
CA HIS A 322 -2.50 23.94 -2.81
C HIS A 322 -2.72 22.81 -1.80
N LEU A 323 -3.34 23.09 -0.66
CA LEU A 323 -3.65 22.10 0.36
C LEU A 323 -5.02 21.47 0.14
N VAL A 324 -6.03 22.26 -0.20
CA VAL A 324 -7.40 21.73 -0.29
C VAL A 324 -8.19 22.35 -1.44
N LYS A 325 -8.75 21.50 -2.29
CA LYS A 325 -9.84 21.87 -3.21
C LYS A 325 -11.16 21.36 -2.68
N GLN A 326 -12.12 22.27 -2.64
CA GLN A 326 -13.47 22.00 -2.20
C GLN A 326 -14.40 21.94 -3.42
N ASN A 327 -14.98 20.76 -3.67
CA ASN A 327 -15.98 20.55 -4.72
C ASN A 327 -17.41 20.44 -4.15
N THR A 328 -17.59 20.75 -2.86
CA THR A 328 -18.88 20.82 -2.17
C THR A 328 -19.19 22.27 -1.76
N ILE A 329 -20.47 22.59 -1.60
CA ILE A 329 -20.95 23.90 -1.09
C ILE A 329 -20.72 24.09 0.41
N ASP A 330 -20.29 23.04 1.11
CA ASP A 330 -20.23 22.98 2.58
C ASP A 330 -18.82 23.24 3.10
N PRO A 331 -18.49 24.42 3.64
CA PRO A 331 -17.12 24.81 3.96
C PRO A 331 -16.45 23.86 4.96
N LEU A 332 -15.18 23.53 4.69
CA LEU A 332 -14.38 22.71 5.61
C LEU A 332 -14.06 23.47 6.89
N SER A 333 -14.17 22.78 8.02
CA SER A 333 -14.04 23.42 9.33
C SER A 333 -12.64 23.37 9.94
N ASP A 334 -11.74 22.48 9.49
CA ASP A 334 -10.42 22.37 10.11
C ASP A 334 -9.29 22.04 9.12
N THR A 335 -8.48 23.06 8.83
CA THR A 335 -7.22 22.99 8.08
C THR A 335 -6.03 23.46 8.92
N SER A 336 -6.09 23.28 10.24
CA SER A 336 -5.08 23.82 11.17
C SER A 336 -3.67 23.27 10.91
N ASN A 337 -2.68 24.16 11.02
CA ASN A 337 -1.25 23.83 11.05
C ASN A 337 -0.75 23.02 9.83
N ASN A 338 -1.39 23.20 8.67
CA ASN A 338 -0.83 22.73 7.39
C ASN A 338 0.10 23.79 6.80
N LEU A 339 1.11 23.36 6.04
CA LEU A 339 2.04 24.25 5.35
C LEU A 339 2.12 23.90 3.87
N TYR A 340 2.05 24.92 3.02
CA TYR A 340 2.48 24.83 1.62
C TYR A 340 3.73 25.68 1.42
N VAL A 341 4.70 25.15 0.67
CA VAL A 341 5.88 25.89 0.19
C VAL A 341 6.22 25.52 -1.26
N ASP A 342 6.64 26.49 -2.08
CA ASP A 342 6.97 26.21 -3.48
C ASP A 342 8.23 25.33 -3.60
N ASP A 343 9.28 25.69 -2.88
CA ASP A 343 10.56 24.98 -2.84
C ASP A 343 10.94 24.71 -1.37
N PRO A 344 10.77 23.46 -0.88
CA PRO A 344 10.96 23.13 0.52
C PRO A 344 12.45 23.11 0.91
N VAL A 345 13.37 22.92 -0.03
CA VAL A 345 14.81 22.89 0.26
C VAL A 345 15.34 24.31 0.36
N LYS A 346 15.00 25.16 -0.63
CA LYS A 346 15.41 26.57 -0.63
C LYS A 346 14.83 27.36 0.54
N SER A 347 13.61 27.02 0.96
CA SER A 347 12.97 27.64 2.13
C SER A 347 13.48 27.12 3.48
N GLY A 348 14.40 26.14 3.48
CA GLY A 348 14.93 25.55 4.70
C GLY A 348 13.93 24.68 5.46
N VAL A 349 12.87 24.18 4.79
CA VAL A 349 11.88 23.28 5.39
C VAL A 349 12.41 21.84 5.42
N LEU A 350 12.91 21.35 4.28
CA LEU A 350 13.41 19.99 4.10
C LEU A 350 14.89 19.99 3.68
N LEU A 351 15.62 18.93 4.05
CA LEU A 351 16.98 18.66 3.56
C LEU A 351 16.97 18.15 2.12
N ASP A 352 15.92 17.43 1.74
CA ASP A 352 15.77 16.81 0.43
C ASP A 352 14.28 16.58 0.10
N MET A 353 13.97 16.40 -1.18
CA MET A 353 12.60 16.19 -1.67
C MET A 353 12.24 14.72 -1.96
N ASN A 354 13.14 13.78 -1.69
CA ASN A 354 12.95 12.35 -2.01
C ASN A 354 12.54 11.55 -0.78
N ASP A 355 13.28 11.72 0.30
CA ASP A 355 13.02 11.15 1.60
C ASP A 355 12.28 12.13 2.50
N CYS A 356 12.33 13.44 2.22
CA CYS A 356 11.66 14.50 2.98
C CYS A 356 12.11 14.61 4.44
N TYR A 357 13.41 14.47 4.71
CA TYR A 357 13.95 14.79 6.04
C TYR A 357 13.82 16.28 6.35
N ILE A 358 13.41 16.62 7.58
CA ILE A 358 13.26 18.00 8.03
C ILE A 358 14.64 18.63 8.23
N ALA A 359 14.83 19.86 7.74
CA ALA A 359 16.08 20.59 7.93
C ALA A 359 16.22 21.14 9.36
N GLN A 360 17.45 21.26 9.83
CA GLN A 360 17.71 21.90 11.13
C GLN A 360 17.25 23.36 11.11
N GLY A 361 16.53 23.78 12.15
CA GLY A 361 15.95 25.13 12.22
C GLY A 361 14.75 25.35 11.31
N SER A 362 14.23 24.28 10.70
CA SER A 362 13.06 24.35 9.82
C SER A 362 11.85 24.96 10.52
N PRO A 363 11.05 25.78 9.81
CA PRO A 363 9.85 26.38 10.37
C PRO A 363 8.73 25.37 10.65
N VAL A 364 8.86 24.10 10.26
CA VAL A 364 7.87 23.05 10.60
C VAL A 364 8.08 22.40 11.95
N ILE A 365 9.26 22.62 12.58
CA ILE A 365 9.61 22.01 13.86
C ILE A 365 8.75 22.58 14.99
N ASP A 366 8.15 21.70 15.79
CA ASP A 366 7.28 22.02 16.92
C ASP A 366 6.08 22.91 16.56
N ARG A 367 5.61 22.85 15.31
CA ARG A 367 4.52 23.72 14.80
C ARG A 367 3.20 23.03 14.57
N GLY A 368 3.13 21.72 14.69
CA GLY A 368 1.89 20.96 14.61
C GLY A 368 1.03 21.08 15.86
N VAL A 369 -0.14 20.44 15.81
CA VAL A 369 -0.97 20.15 16.98
C VAL A 369 -0.80 18.70 17.41
N ASP A 370 -0.98 18.41 18.70
CA ASP A 370 -0.94 17.04 19.20
C ASP A 370 -2.08 16.19 18.65
N ILE A 371 -1.75 14.99 18.18
CA ILE A 371 -2.72 14.00 17.69
C ILE A 371 -2.54 12.73 18.50
N PRO A 372 -3.30 12.54 19.61
CA PRO A 372 -2.99 11.52 20.61
C PRO A 372 -2.84 10.10 20.11
N MET A 373 -3.48 9.72 18.99
CA MET A 373 -3.38 8.38 18.41
C MET A 373 -2.10 8.14 17.60
N ILE A 374 -1.41 9.19 17.14
CA ILE A 374 -0.19 9.07 16.33
C ILE A 374 1.02 9.18 17.25
N LYS A 375 1.68 8.07 17.54
CA LYS A 375 2.81 8.02 18.51
C LYS A 375 4.19 8.07 17.88
N THR A 376 4.30 7.79 16.58
CA THR A 376 5.56 7.83 15.84
C THR A 376 5.33 8.44 14.47
N ASP A 377 6.40 8.90 13.82
CA ASP A 377 6.43 9.31 12.42
C ASP A 377 6.63 8.09 11.48
N ILE A 378 6.77 8.34 10.16
CA ILE A 378 7.00 7.29 9.17
C ILE A 378 8.35 6.55 9.35
N ALA A 379 9.33 7.15 10.01
CA ALA A 379 10.62 6.53 10.32
C ALA A 379 10.64 5.79 11.67
N GLY A 380 9.53 5.79 12.41
CA GLY A 380 9.44 5.23 13.76
C GLY A 380 9.99 6.16 14.85
N ILE A 381 10.26 7.43 14.56
CA ILE A 381 10.66 8.43 15.56
C ILE A 381 9.42 8.82 16.37
N SER A 382 9.50 8.72 17.70
CA SER A 382 8.39 9.06 18.61
C SER A 382 7.95 10.51 18.46
N ARG A 383 6.64 10.78 18.57
CA ARG A 383 6.06 12.13 18.54
C ARG A 383 5.38 12.50 19.87
N PRO A 384 5.47 13.77 20.31
CA PRO A 384 6.42 14.78 19.82
C PRO A 384 7.83 14.48 20.33
N LYS A 385 8.87 14.93 19.62
CA LYS A 385 10.25 14.99 20.15
C LYS A 385 10.54 16.29 20.87
N GLY A 386 9.93 17.39 20.44
CA GLY A 386 10.06 18.70 21.08
C GLY A 386 8.80 19.12 21.83
N LYS A 387 8.44 20.40 21.68
CA LYS A 387 7.28 21.00 22.34
C LYS A 387 5.95 20.59 21.73
N SER A 388 5.94 20.22 20.44
CA SER A 388 4.75 19.80 19.71
C SER A 388 5.14 18.88 18.56
N TYR A 389 4.18 18.39 17.81
CA TYR A 389 4.41 17.60 16.61
C TYR A 389 5.05 18.47 15.53
N ASP A 390 5.88 17.88 14.67
CA ASP A 390 6.31 18.57 13.45
C ASP A 390 5.25 18.45 12.34
N ILE A 391 5.14 19.50 11.51
CA ILE A 391 4.28 19.46 10.31
C ILE A 391 4.93 18.55 9.24
N GLY A 392 4.15 17.63 8.70
CA GLY A 392 4.57 16.63 7.72
C GLY A 392 4.72 15.22 8.30
N ALA A 393 5.09 14.28 7.44
CA ALA A 393 5.20 12.84 7.76
C ALA A 393 6.40 12.45 8.62
N ARG A 394 7.38 13.35 8.80
CA ARG A 394 8.57 13.12 9.63
C ARG A 394 8.57 13.99 10.87
N GLU A 395 9.28 13.50 11.88
CA GLU A 395 9.64 14.23 13.09
C GLU A 395 11.16 14.50 13.05
N PHE A 396 11.56 15.72 13.38
CA PHE A 396 12.95 16.11 13.54
C PHE A 396 13.50 15.48 14.82
N PRO A 397 14.60 14.71 14.75
CA PRO A 397 15.22 14.19 15.95
C PRO A 397 15.84 15.35 16.74
N SER A 398 15.26 15.69 17.89
CA SER A 398 15.73 16.76 18.79
C SER A 398 17.12 16.49 19.38
N ASP A 399 17.57 15.24 19.34
CA ASP A 399 18.92 14.89 19.74
C ASP A 399 19.87 15.51 18.72
N ASN A 400 20.75 16.40 19.20
CA ASN A 400 21.96 16.76 18.48
C ASN A 400 22.70 15.46 18.15
N VAL A 401 22.37 14.85 17.02
CA VAL A 401 23.30 13.99 16.31
C VAL A 401 24.39 14.97 15.91
N THR A 402 25.35 15.19 16.81
CA THR A 402 26.71 15.59 16.45
C THR A 402 27.00 14.79 15.21
N THR A 403 27.08 15.49 14.09
CA THR A 403 27.16 14.92 12.76
C THR A 403 28.40 14.06 12.69
N ASN A 404 28.29 12.80 13.07
CA ASN A 404 29.14 11.73 12.58
C ASN A 404 28.69 11.44 11.15
N SER A 405 28.83 12.46 10.28
CA SER A 405 28.73 12.33 8.83
C SER A 405 29.70 11.28 8.27
N ALA A 406 30.65 10.79 9.09
CA ALA A 406 31.54 9.68 8.77
C ALA A 406 30.82 8.33 8.64
N ILE A 407 29.79 8.01 9.45
CA ILE A 407 29.31 6.61 9.56
C ILE A 407 28.33 6.22 8.43
N ARG A 408 27.59 7.17 7.84
CA ARG A 408 26.70 6.88 6.69
C ARG A 408 27.40 6.94 5.33
N GLY A 409 28.52 7.68 5.21
CA GLY A 409 29.40 7.60 4.05
C GLY A 409 30.03 6.21 3.90
N GLU A 410 30.44 5.60 5.02
CA GLU A 410 31.06 4.28 5.03
C GLU A 410 30.14 3.16 4.55
N ARG A 411 28.83 3.17 4.86
CA ARG A 411 27.91 2.16 4.32
C ARG A 411 27.73 2.29 2.80
N LYS A 412 27.75 3.50 2.22
CA LYS A 412 27.73 3.67 0.75
C LYS A 412 29.04 3.22 0.11
N ILE A 413 30.18 3.47 0.76
CA ILE A 413 31.51 3.02 0.30
C ILE A 413 31.62 1.49 0.36
N LEU A 414 31.13 0.85 1.42
CA LEU A 414 31.10 -0.61 1.55
C LEU A 414 30.23 -1.27 0.46
N THR A 415 29.08 -0.69 0.13
CA THR A 415 28.23 -1.19 -0.97
C THR A 415 28.90 -1.02 -2.35
N LEU A 416 29.60 0.09 -2.58
CA LEU A 416 30.39 0.34 -3.80
C LEU A 416 31.60 -0.59 -3.92
N LEU A 417 32.30 -0.87 -2.82
CA LEU A 417 33.41 -1.82 -2.77
C LEU A 417 32.93 -3.26 -2.98
N ALA A 418 31.81 -3.65 -2.39
CA ALA A 418 31.21 -4.97 -2.60
C ALA A 418 30.78 -5.17 -4.06
N ALA A 419 30.16 -4.16 -4.70
CA ALA A 419 29.82 -4.20 -6.11
C ALA A 419 31.07 -4.30 -7.00
N SER A 420 32.13 -3.56 -6.67
CA SER A 420 33.41 -3.56 -7.39
C SER A 420 34.12 -4.92 -7.29
N LEU A 421 34.13 -5.55 -6.11
CA LEU A 421 34.65 -6.90 -5.90
C LEU A 421 33.88 -7.95 -6.71
N LEU A 422 32.56 -7.80 -6.84
CA LEU A 422 31.71 -8.70 -7.62
C LEU A 422 31.99 -8.60 -9.13
N VAL A 423 32.21 -7.38 -9.64
CA VAL A 423 32.62 -7.14 -11.03
C VAL A 423 34.02 -7.70 -11.30
N ILE A 424 34.98 -7.45 -10.42
CA ILE A 424 36.35 -7.98 -10.54
C ILE A 424 36.33 -9.51 -10.52
N GLY A 425 35.57 -10.13 -9.61
CA GLY A 425 35.41 -11.59 -9.55
C GLY A 425 34.84 -12.18 -10.84
N THR A 426 33.88 -11.48 -11.45
CA THR A 426 33.27 -11.90 -12.73
C THR A 426 34.27 -11.79 -13.89
N ILE A 427 35.07 -10.72 -13.94
CA ILE A 427 36.12 -10.55 -14.96
C ILE A 427 37.20 -11.63 -14.83
N ILE A 428 37.66 -11.91 -13.60
CA ILE A 428 38.64 -12.97 -13.34
C ILE A 428 38.10 -14.33 -13.78
N PHE A 429 36.84 -14.65 -13.44
CA PHE A 429 36.20 -15.90 -13.86
C PHE A 429 36.12 -16.04 -15.39
N LEU A 430 35.78 -14.97 -16.10
CA LEU A 430 35.75 -14.95 -17.57
C LEU A 430 37.14 -15.13 -18.19
N LEU A 431 38.18 -14.51 -17.61
CA LEU A 431 39.57 -14.70 -18.04
C LEU A 431 40.02 -16.15 -17.85
N PHE A 432 39.73 -16.79 -16.71
CA PHE A 432 40.03 -18.20 -16.48
C PHE A 432 39.31 -19.13 -17.47
N ARG A 433 38.05 -18.83 -17.81
CA ARG A 433 37.32 -19.58 -18.85
C ARG A 433 37.97 -19.44 -20.22
N SER A 434 38.38 -18.23 -20.60
CA SER A 434 39.06 -17.98 -21.89
C SER A 434 40.39 -18.73 -22.00
N PHE A 435 41.20 -18.72 -20.94
CA PHE A 435 42.45 -19.49 -20.89
C PHE A 435 42.23 -21.01 -20.94
N ALA A 436 41.20 -21.52 -20.27
CA ALA A 436 40.85 -22.94 -20.31
C ALA A 436 40.41 -23.37 -21.72
N PHE A 437 39.67 -22.52 -22.44
CA PHE A 437 39.25 -22.78 -23.82
C PHE A 437 40.41 -22.75 -24.82
N SER A 438 41.33 -21.79 -24.66
CA SER A 438 42.54 -21.68 -25.49
C SER A 438 43.44 -22.92 -25.40
N ARG A 439 43.54 -23.54 -24.22
CA ARG A 439 44.31 -24.79 -24.04
C ARG A 439 43.67 -26.02 -24.68
N LYS A 440 42.33 -26.06 -24.83
CA LYS A 440 41.65 -27.19 -25.49
C LYS A 440 41.84 -27.18 -27.01
N ASN A 441 41.96 -25.99 -27.63
CA ASN A 441 42.09 -25.89 -29.09
C ASN A 441 43.52 -26.13 -29.61
N LYS A 442 44.55 -26.16 -28.75
CA LYS A 442 45.92 -26.49 -29.15
C LYS A 442 46.23 -27.99 -29.27
N LYS A 443 45.27 -28.89 -29.01
CA LYS A 443 45.45 -30.35 -29.12
C LYS A 443 44.87 -30.99 -30.38
N VAL A 444 44.49 -30.21 -31.40
CA VAL A 444 43.84 -30.74 -32.63
C VAL A 444 44.77 -30.70 -33.87
N HIS A 445 46.02 -30.25 -33.73
CA HIS A 445 47.02 -30.29 -34.82
C HIS A 445 48.37 -30.83 -34.36
N SER A 446 48.37 -32.09 -33.90
CA SER A 446 49.55 -32.95 -33.84
C SER A 446 49.16 -34.37 -34.17
#